data_AF-A0A1G3UTD3-F1
#
_entry.id   AF-A0A1G3UTD3-F1
#
_cell.length_a   1.000
_cell.length_b   1.000
_cell.length_c   1.000
_cell.angle_alpha   90.00
_cell.angle_beta   90.00
_cell.angle_gamma   90.00
#
_symmetry.space_group_name_H-M   'P 1'
#
loop_
_entity.id
_entity.type
_entity.pdbx_description
1 polymer ?
#
loop_
_entity_poly.entity_id
_entity_poly.type
_entity_poly.pdbx_seq_one_letter_code
_entity_poly.pdbx_strand_id
1 'polypeptide(L)' 'MGSYIWWGKNILIAVFSVIFLIFGIETIIGAFHLHNPIEFIMYFFSASLIILVSLVGIIYPAFQIRSWFKPRKVDHDM' A
#
# COMPACT_ATOMS: atom_id res chain seq x y z
N MET A 1 5.60 -14.40 22.88
CA MET A 1 6.53 -13.36 22.35
C MET A 1 6.40 -13.15 20.83
N GLY A 2 5.21 -13.33 20.22
CA GLY A 2 5.03 -13.22 18.76
C GLY A 2 4.30 -11.95 18.27
N SER A 3 3.70 -11.17 19.18
CA SER A 3 2.87 -10.02 18.79
C SER A 3 3.68 -8.82 18.31
N TYR A 4 4.80 -8.49 18.98
CA TYR A 4 5.65 -7.34 18.62
C TYR A 4 6.32 -7.49 17.25
N ILE A 5 6.84 -8.68 16.91
CA ILE A 5 7.45 -8.96 15.59
C ILE A 5 6.41 -8.80 14.46
N TRP A 6 5.18 -9.22 14.72
CA TRP A 6 4.10 -9.15 13.76
C TRP A 6 3.63 -7.71 13.51
N TRP A 7 3.55 -6.91 14.59
CA TRP A 7 3.24 -5.48 14.50
C TRP A 7 4.36 -4.70 13.80
N GLY A 8 5.63 -5.00 14.13
CA GLY A 8 6.80 -4.42 13.47
C GLY A 8 6.84 -4.71 11.97
N LYS A 9 6.51 -5.96 11.56
CA LYS A 9 6.45 -6.32 10.14
C LYS A 9 5.36 -5.55 9.39
N ASN A 10 4.20 -5.32 10.01
CA ASN A 10 3.12 -4.53 9.41
C ASN A 10 3.48 -3.06 9.25
N ILE A 11 4.14 -2.46 10.25
CA ILE A 11 4.66 -1.09 10.13
C ILE A 11 5.68 -1.00 9.01
N LEU A 12 6.61 -1.95 8.94
CA LEU A 12 7.64 -1.96 7.90
C LEU A 12 7.01 -2.03 6.51
N ILE A 13 6.03 -2.91 6.31
CA ILE A 13 5.29 -3.03 5.04
C ILE A 13 4.53 -1.75 4.72
N ALA A 14 3.86 -1.13 5.69
CA ALA A 14 3.14 0.12 5.47
C ALA A 14 4.11 1.26 5.06
N VAL A 15 5.23 1.41 5.76
CA VAL A 15 6.26 2.42 5.44
C VAL A 15 6.82 2.18 4.04
N PHE A 16 7.20 0.95 3.73
CA PHE A 16 7.75 0.60 2.41
C PHE A 16 6.74 0.89 1.29
N SER A 17 5.46 0.59 1.53
CA SER A 17 4.38 0.83 0.58
C SER A 17 4.11 2.32 0.36
N VAL A 18 4.22 3.15 1.41
CA VAL A 18 4.11 4.62 1.27
C VAL A 18 5.26 5.18 0.44
N ILE A 19 6.50 4.70 0.66
CA ILE A 19 7.66 5.10 -0.15
C ILE A 19 7.45 4.73 -1.62
N PHE A 20 7.00 3.49 -1.88
CA PHE A 20 6.68 3.04 -3.24
C PHE A 20 5.54 3.85 -3.88
N LEU A 21 4.54 4.26 -3.09
CA LEU A 21 3.43 5.10 -3.56
C LEU A 21 3.95 6.46 -4.03
N ILE A 22 4.78 7.12 -3.22
CA ILE A 22 5.40 8.42 -3.57
C ILE A 22 6.23 8.26 -4.84
N PHE A 23 7.05 7.22 -4.92
CA PHE A 23 7.85 6.93 -6.12
C PHE A 23 6.98 6.72 -7.37
N GLY A 24 5.86 6.01 -7.24
CA GLY A 24 4.89 5.85 -8.33
C GLY A 24 4.29 7.18 -8.78
N ILE A 25 3.91 8.06 -7.84
CA ILE A 25 3.37 9.39 -8.15
C ILE A 25 4.41 10.26 -8.87
N GLU A 26 5.64 10.32 -8.35
CA GLU A 26 6.77 11.02 -8.98
C GLU A 26 7.01 10.51 -10.41
N THR A 27 6.90 9.19 -10.62
CA THR A 27 7.05 8.58 -11.95
C THR A 27 5.92 9.00 -12.91
N ILE A 28 4.67 9.10 -12.42
CA ILE A 28 3.55 9.63 -13.22
C ILE A 28 3.80 11.11 -13.58
N ILE A 29 4.25 11.93 -12.62
CA ILE A 29 4.55 13.35 -12.85
C ILE A 29 5.67 13.51 -13.88
N GLY A 30 6.71 12.67 -13.79
CA GLY A 30 7.77 12.59 -14.78
C GLY A 30 7.24 12.21 -16.17
N ALA A 31 6.35 11.23 -16.24
CA ALA A 31 5.72 10.81 -17.49
C ALA A 31 5.04 11.99 -18.21
N PHE A 32 4.32 12.85 -17.48
CA PHE A 32 3.64 14.03 -18.05
C PHE A 32 4.58 15.06 -18.68
N HIS A 33 5.86 15.06 -18.32
CA HIS A 33 6.86 15.94 -18.93
C HIS A 33 7.51 15.36 -20.19
N LEU A 34 7.23 14.09 -20.54
CA LEU A 34 7.81 13.47 -21.73
C LEU A 34 7.07 13.91 -23.00
N HIS A 35 7.83 14.40 -23.97
CA HIS A 35 7.34 14.79 -25.29
C HIS A 35 7.06 13.60 -26.21
N ASN A 36 7.61 12.42 -25.89
CA ASN A 36 7.49 11.22 -26.71
C ASN A 36 6.30 10.36 -26.26
N PRO A 37 5.31 10.09 -27.13
CA PRO A 37 4.07 9.42 -26.74
C PRO A 37 4.27 7.96 -26.30
N ILE A 38 5.25 7.26 -26.88
CA ILE A 38 5.55 5.87 -26.49
C ILE A 38 6.16 5.80 -25.09
N GLU A 39 7.10 6.69 -24.81
CA GLU A 39 7.74 6.75 -23.49
C GLU A 39 6.70 7.18 -22.44
N PHE A 40 5.85 8.16 -22.73
CA PHE A 40 4.72 8.54 -21.86
C PHE A 40 3.87 7.33 -21.45
N ILE A 41 3.44 6.51 -22.42
CA ILE A 41 2.61 5.32 -22.16
C ILE A 41 3.35 4.30 -21.29
N MET A 42 4.63 4.06 -21.56
CA MET A 42 5.45 3.13 -20.80
C MET A 42 5.61 3.58 -19.34
N TYR A 43 5.95 4.85 -19.12
CA TYR A 43 6.09 5.41 -17.77
C TYR A 43 4.76 5.47 -17.03
N PHE A 44 3.68 5.90 -17.69
CA PHE A 44 2.33 5.94 -17.11
C PHE A 44 1.84 4.55 -16.69
N PHE A 45 2.04 3.54 -17.53
CA PHE A 45 1.65 2.16 -17.24
C PHE A 45 2.46 1.58 -16.08
N SER A 46 3.78 1.73 -16.11
CA SER A 46 4.68 1.29 -15.03
C SER A 46 4.30 1.94 -13.70
N ALA A 47 4.12 3.25 -13.71
CA ALA A 47 3.78 4.00 -12.51
C ALA A 47 2.39 3.63 -11.95
N SER A 48 1.42 3.35 -12.81
CA SER A 48 0.11 2.82 -12.41
C SER A 48 0.23 1.46 -11.70
N LEU A 49 1.08 0.55 -12.19
CA LEU A 49 1.35 -0.73 -11.53
C LEU A 49 2.03 -0.53 -10.16
N ILE A 50 3.01 0.37 -10.08
CA ILE A 50 3.69 0.72 -8.82
C ILE A 50 2.67 1.23 -7.79
N ILE A 51 1.80 2.15 -8.20
CA ILE A 51 0.75 2.71 -7.33
C ILE A 51 -0.23 1.62 -6.87
N LEU A 52 -0.66 0.73 -7.78
CA LEU A 52 -1.55 -0.38 -7.43
C LEU A 52 -0.92 -1.35 -6.42
N VAL A 53 0.33 -1.76 -6.63
CA VAL A 53 1.07 -2.63 -5.70
C VAL A 53 1.23 -1.93 -4.34
N SER A 54 1.53 -0.64 -4.34
CA SER A 54 1.63 0.17 -3.12
C SER A 54 0.32 0.23 -2.35
N LEU A 55 -0.80 0.42 -3.05
CA LEU A 55 -2.15 0.39 -2.47
C LEU A 55 -2.45 -0.95 -1.80
N VAL A 56 -2.16 -2.06 -2.47
CA VAL A 56 -2.34 -3.41 -1.88
C VAL A 56 -1.48 -3.57 -0.62
N GLY A 57 -0.23 -3.10 -0.65
CA GLY A 57 0.69 -3.12 0.48
C GLY A 57 0.21 -2.28 1.68
N ILE A 58 -0.57 -1.23 1.46
CA ILE A 58 -1.21 -0.43 2.52
C ILE A 58 -2.53 -1.08 3.00
N ILE A 59 -3.32 -1.63 2.07
CA ILE A 59 -4.62 -2.25 2.37
C ILE A 59 -4.44 -3.48 3.27
N TYR A 60 -3.40 -4.28 3.07
CA TYR A 60 -3.13 -5.47 3.87
C TYR A 60 -3.00 -5.18 5.38
N PRO A 61 -2.08 -4.31 5.86
CA PRO A 61 -2.01 -3.95 7.26
C PRO A 61 -3.27 -3.19 7.73
N ALA A 62 -3.91 -2.37 6.88
CA ALA A 62 -5.14 -1.67 7.24
C ALA A 62 -6.32 -2.61 7.54
N PHE A 63 -6.51 -3.66 6.72
CA PHE A 63 -7.51 -4.70 6.97
C PHE A 63 -7.21 -5.49 8.24
N GLN A 64 -5.93 -5.74 8.50
CA GLN A 64 -5.49 -6.49 9.65
C GLN A 64 -5.66 -5.73 10.97
N ILE A 65 -5.40 -4.41 10.97
CA ILE A 65 -5.75 -3.52 12.09
C ILE A 65 -7.28 -3.51 12.28
N ARG A 66 -8.07 -3.38 11.20
CA ARG A 66 -9.54 -3.34 11.30
C ARG A 66 -10.14 -4.65 11.81
N SER A 67 -9.58 -5.81 11.45
CA SER A 67 -10.06 -7.11 11.94
C SER A 67 -9.81 -7.30 13.44
N TRP A 68 -8.71 -6.73 13.97
CA TRP A 68 -8.44 -6.67 15.40
C TRP A 68 -9.40 -5.75 16.15
N PHE A 69 -9.80 -4.64 15.53
CA PHE A 69 -10.79 -3.72 16.09
C PHE A 69 -12.23 -4.22 15.98
N LYS A 70 -12.49 -5.38 15.35
CA LYS A 70 -13.82 -6.00 15.41
C LYS A 70 -14.06 -6.36 16.88
N PRO A 71 -14.93 -5.65 17.61
CA PRO A 71 -15.19 -5.97 19.00
C PRO A 71 -15.67 -7.42 18.99
N ARG A 72 -14.97 -8.26 19.76
CA ARG A 72 -15.44 -9.59 20.11
C ARG A 72 -16.90 -9.39 20.50
N LYS A 73 -17.85 -9.91 19.71
CA LYS A 73 -19.22 -10.02 20.21
C LYS A 73 -19.06 -10.84 21.48
N VAL A 74 -19.18 -10.18 22.62
CA VAL A 74 -19.28 -10.81 23.91
C VAL A 74 -20.60 -11.55 23.80
N ASP A 75 -20.50 -12.84 23.50
CA ASP A 75 -21.62 -13.75 23.60
C ASP A 75 -21.86 -13.92 25.10
N HIS A 76 -22.60 -12.95 25.64
CA HIS A 76 -23.19 -13.01 26.96
C HIS A 76 -24.40 -13.94 26.80
N ASP A 77 -24.20 -15.18 27.28
CA ASP A 77 -25.21 -16.06 27.89
C ASP A 77 -26.36 -16.55 27.01
N MET A 78 -26.36 -17.87 26.75
CA MET A 78 -27.49 -18.77 27.07
C MET A 78 -26.96 -20.13 27.51
#